data_AF-A0A180F0S7-F1
#
_entry.id   AF-A0A180F0S7-F1
#
_cell.length_a   1.000
_cell.length_b   1.000
_cell.length_c   1.000
_cell.angle_alpha   90.00
_cell.angle_beta   90.00
_cell.angle_gamma   90.00
#
_symmetry.space_group_name_H-M   'P 1'
#
loop_
_entity.id
_entity.type
_entity.pdbx_description
1 polymer ?
#
loop_
_entity_poly.entity_id
_entity_poly.type
_entity_poly.pdbx_seq_one_letter_code
_entity_poly.pdbx_strand_id
1 'polypeptide(L)'
;MASAVLSVDAEIREAATGLKYILDNYKGTASATYADESGRIINLLQDLAGTDAVAALETLSLTADVANLAAQNAAFTELYLARADKKELQRQEGTMQNARKLTDNAFRALVEALTVVYLYNELTAKDADLRTALTQIIDRINAIIGQALFNLARRGVKHTPEPAPEPTPAPEPDELPSYPATATNIASGIIKITVPDMPANAVLAGSRIGYTTLQEEVLTLTYTSRNNNIYTFALPAGWQVSGQSSGAPQTVTLRDADNIALLEISNVATRNIIQKGGDV
;
A
#
# COMPACT_ATOMS: atom_id res chain seq x y z
N MET A 1 -53.39 33.06 25.38
CA MET A 1 -53.62 34.45 24.93
C MET A 1 -55.09 34.80 24.67
N ALA A 2 -55.88 33.98 23.96
CA ALA A 2 -57.29 34.32 23.66
C ALA A 2 -58.17 34.60 24.91
N SER A 3 -57.91 33.93 26.04
CA SER A 3 -58.60 34.19 27.32
C SER A 3 -58.17 35.50 27.99
N ALA A 4 -56.88 35.88 27.90
CA ALA A 4 -56.33 37.07 28.56
C ALA A 4 -56.74 38.39 27.85
N VAL A 5 -56.92 38.37 26.53
CA VAL A 5 -57.43 39.52 25.75
C VAL A 5 -58.91 39.81 26.06
N LEU A 6 -59.63 38.86 26.67
CA LEU A 6 -61.00 39.03 27.15
C LEU A 6 -61.07 39.17 28.67
N SER A 7 -59.92 39.39 29.35
CA SER A 7 -59.86 39.55 30.81
C SER A 7 -60.67 40.75 31.28
N VAL A 8 -61.28 40.65 32.46
CA VAL A 8 -62.00 41.76 33.10
C VAL A 8 -61.01 42.81 33.62
N ASP A 9 -59.80 42.40 34.01
CA ASP A 9 -58.71 43.29 34.42
C ASP A 9 -58.16 44.09 33.24
N ALA A 10 -58.24 45.42 33.34
CA ALA A 10 -57.85 46.34 32.28
C ALA A 10 -56.35 46.22 31.93
N GLU A 11 -55.48 46.12 32.95
CA GLU A 11 -54.03 46.00 32.78
C GLU A 11 -53.64 44.69 32.07
N ILE A 12 -54.24 43.56 32.47
CA ILE A 12 -54.02 42.25 31.82
C ILE A 12 -54.51 42.29 30.37
N ARG A 13 -55.64 42.95 30.11
CA ARG A 13 -56.22 43.05 28.77
C ARG A 13 -55.34 43.90 27.84
N GLU A 14 -54.86 45.04 28.32
CA GLU A 14 -53.99 45.95 27.56
C GLU A 14 -52.64 45.29 27.24
N ALA A 15 -51.99 44.69 28.24
CA ALA A 15 -50.76 43.92 28.07
C ALA A 15 -50.93 42.77 27.05
N ALA A 16 -52.02 42.00 27.16
CA ALA A 16 -52.31 40.91 26.24
C ALA A 16 -52.62 41.39 24.81
N THR A 17 -53.24 42.56 24.65
CA THR A 17 -53.55 43.14 23.34
C THR A 17 -52.28 43.63 22.65
N GLY A 18 -51.38 44.30 23.39
CA GLY A 18 -50.08 44.74 22.87
C GLY A 18 -49.20 43.57 22.41
N LEU A 19 -49.05 42.54 23.26
CA LEU A 19 -48.27 41.35 22.91
C LEU A 19 -48.90 40.55 21.76
N LYS A 20 -50.22 40.50 21.67
CA LYS A 20 -50.91 39.87 20.54
C LYS A 20 -50.59 40.57 19.22
N TYR A 21 -50.50 41.91 19.19
CA TYR A 21 -50.14 42.64 17.98
C TYR A 21 -48.73 42.28 17.50
N ILE A 22 -47.76 42.20 18.43
CA ILE A 22 -46.40 41.76 18.13
C ILE A 22 -46.42 40.33 17.56
N LEU A 23 -47.06 39.38 18.24
CA LEU A 23 -47.10 37.98 17.82
C LEU A 23 -47.85 37.76 16.49
N ASP A 24 -48.86 38.59 16.19
CA ASP A 24 -49.60 38.51 14.94
C ASP A 24 -48.71 38.78 13.72
N ASN A 25 -47.63 39.58 13.87
CA ASN A 25 -46.64 39.83 12.82
C ASN A 25 -45.74 38.61 12.54
N TYR A 26 -45.65 37.67 13.47
CA TYR A 26 -44.80 36.48 13.39
C TYR A 26 -45.59 35.19 13.14
N LYS A 27 -46.82 35.28 12.61
CA LYS A 27 -47.62 34.12 12.22
C LYS A 27 -46.92 33.27 11.16
N GLY A 28 -47.05 31.95 11.29
CA GLY A 28 -46.43 31.00 10.37
C GLY A 28 -44.92 30.81 10.54
N THR A 29 -44.34 31.33 11.63
CA THR A 29 -42.91 31.10 11.96
C THR A 29 -42.59 29.61 12.06
N ALA A 30 -43.43 28.82 12.75
CA ALA A 30 -43.27 27.37 12.89
C ALA A 30 -43.42 26.56 11.58
N SER A 31 -43.88 27.19 10.49
CA SER A 31 -44.00 26.55 9.17
C SER A 31 -42.90 26.96 8.19
N ALA A 32 -41.98 27.84 8.61
CA ALA A 32 -40.90 28.32 7.77
C ALA A 32 -39.77 27.28 7.66
N THR A 33 -38.79 27.53 6.80
CA THR A 33 -37.55 26.73 6.79
C THR A 33 -36.78 26.97 8.09
N TYR A 34 -35.95 26.03 8.55
CA TYR A 34 -35.25 26.16 9.82
C TYR A 34 -34.41 27.45 9.95
N ALA A 35 -33.76 27.89 8.87
CA ALA A 35 -32.99 29.13 8.88
C ALA A 35 -33.90 30.37 9.01
N ASP A 36 -35.02 30.37 8.28
CA ASP A 36 -36.00 31.45 8.31
C ASP A 36 -36.77 31.48 9.64
N GLU A 37 -37.10 30.31 10.19
CA GLU A 37 -37.75 30.15 11.49
C GLU A 37 -36.86 30.71 12.60
N SER A 38 -35.58 30.31 12.66
CA SER A 38 -34.64 30.85 13.64
C SER A 38 -34.44 32.36 13.49
N GLY A 39 -34.35 32.88 12.26
CA GLY A 39 -34.26 34.31 12.01
C GLY A 39 -35.51 35.09 12.46
N ARG A 40 -36.70 34.56 12.20
CA ARG A 40 -37.97 35.14 12.66
C ARG A 40 -38.10 35.11 14.18
N ILE A 41 -37.65 34.04 14.84
CA ILE A 41 -37.61 33.95 16.31
C ILE A 41 -36.66 35.01 16.88
N ILE A 42 -35.49 35.23 16.27
CA ILE A 42 -34.56 36.28 16.71
C ILE A 42 -35.22 37.66 16.62
N ASN A 43 -35.86 37.98 15.50
CA ASN A 43 -36.56 39.26 15.33
C ASN A 43 -37.73 39.41 16.34
N LEU A 44 -38.49 38.34 16.57
CA LEU A 44 -39.55 38.33 17.59
C LEU A 44 -38.99 38.61 18.99
N LEU A 45 -37.88 37.97 19.37
CA LEU A 45 -37.22 38.20 20.67
C LEU A 45 -36.72 39.64 20.80
N GLN A 46 -36.26 40.25 19.70
CA GLN A 46 -35.86 41.66 19.68
C GLN A 46 -37.05 42.61 19.88
N ASP A 47 -38.18 42.36 19.22
CA ASP A 47 -39.40 43.16 19.40
C ASP A 47 -39.97 43.01 20.82
N LEU A 48 -39.87 41.80 21.41
CA LEU A 48 -40.26 41.53 22.78
C LEU A 48 -39.34 42.16 23.83
N ALA A 49 -38.14 42.59 23.44
CA ALA A 49 -37.21 43.31 24.32
C ALA A 49 -37.51 44.82 24.41
N GLY A 50 -38.48 45.33 23.65
CA GLY A 50 -38.95 46.71 23.78
C GLY A 50 -39.55 47.00 25.15
N THR A 51 -39.38 48.21 25.67
CA THR A 51 -39.77 48.60 27.05
C THR A 51 -41.22 48.26 27.38
N ASP A 52 -42.14 48.54 26.45
CA ASP A 52 -43.58 48.33 26.67
C ASP A 52 -43.95 46.84 26.59
N ALA A 53 -43.23 46.07 25.76
CA ALA A 53 -43.40 44.62 25.65
C ALA A 53 -42.87 43.90 26.89
N VAL A 54 -41.74 44.33 27.45
CA VAL A 54 -41.17 43.77 28.69
C VAL A 54 -42.13 43.95 29.86
N ALA A 55 -42.69 45.16 30.03
CA ALA A 55 -43.69 45.41 31.07
C ALA A 55 -44.92 44.50 30.89
N ALA A 56 -45.42 44.34 29.66
CA ALA A 56 -46.53 43.45 29.37
C ALA A 56 -46.21 41.96 29.63
N LEU A 57 -44.97 41.52 29.37
CA LEU A 57 -44.52 40.15 29.66
C LEU A 57 -44.49 39.89 31.18
N GLU A 58 -44.07 40.86 31.99
CA GLU A 58 -44.10 40.76 33.45
C GLU A 58 -45.54 40.69 33.96
N THR A 59 -46.44 41.56 33.50
CA THR A 59 -47.86 41.55 33.86
C THR A 59 -48.53 40.21 33.56
N LEU A 60 -48.13 39.53 32.48
CA LEU A 60 -48.66 38.23 32.07
C LEU A 60 -47.85 37.03 32.58
N SER A 61 -46.77 37.26 33.35
CA SER A 61 -45.86 36.20 33.82
C SER A 61 -45.22 35.35 32.71
N LEU A 62 -44.95 35.94 31.54
CA LEU A 62 -44.41 35.25 30.36
C LEU A 62 -42.89 35.40 30.21
N THR A 63 -42.22 36.13 31.10
CA THR A 63 -40.78 36.40 31.04
C THR A 63 -39.94 35.11 30.97
N ALA A 64 -40.32 34.08 31.73
CA ALA A 64 -39.64 32.79 31.71
C ALA A 64 -39.81 32.04 30.37
N ASP A 65 -40.98 32.15 29.74
CA ASP A 65 -41.25 31.50 28.46
C ASP A 65 -40.42 32.14 27.32
N VAL A 66 -40.29 33.47 27.33
CA VAL A 66 -39.46 34.20 26.37
C VAL A 66 -37.98 33.86 26.55
N ALA A 67 -37.50 33.76 27.79
CA ALA A 67 -36.14 33.32 28.07
C ALA A 67 -35.89 31.87 27.61
N ASN A 68 -36.85 30.97 27.82
CA ASN A 68 -36.77 29.60 27.34
C ASN A 68 -36.75 29.52 25.81
N LEU A 69 -37.59 30.31 25.12
CA LEU A 69 -37.60 30.39 23.65
C LEU A 69 -36.23 30.84 23.11
N ALA A 70 -35.62 31.86 23.73
CA ALA A 70 -34.29 32.32 23.37
C ALA A 70 -33.22 31.24 23.54
N ALA A 71 -33.24 30.55 24.68
CA ALA A 71 -32.30 29.46 24.96
C ALA A 71 -32.45 28.29 23.98
N GLN A 72 -33.69 27.88 23.68
CA GLN A 72 -33.96 26.79 22.75
C GLN A 72 -33.56 27.14 21.31
N ASN A 73 -33.82 28.37 20.85
CA ASN A 73 -33.41 28.79 19.50
C ASN A 73 -31.88 28.87 19.36
N ALA A 74 -31.17 29.32 20.41
CA ALA A 74 -29.71 29.31 20.45
C ALA A 74 -29.16 27.88 20.37
N ALA A 75 -29.66 26.97 21.21
CA ALA A 75 -29.25 25.56 21.21
C ALA A 75 -29.55 24.87 19.87
N PHE A 76 -30.70 25.16 19.27
CA PHE A 76 -31.05 24.65 17.94
C PHE A 76 -30.08 25.15 16.86
N THR A 77 -29.79 26.46 16.85
CA THR A 77 -28.87 27.06 15.87
C THR A 77 -27.47 26.44 15.98
N GLU A 78 -26.98 26.23 17.20
CA GLU A 78 -25.70 25.56 17.46
C GLU A 78 -25.69 24.13 16.89
N LEU A 79 -26.72 23.33 17.17
CA LEU A 79 -26.84 21.97 16.64
C LEU A 79 -26.98 21.94 15.11
N TYR A 80 -27.71 22.90 14.54
CA TYR A 80 -27.90 23.02 13.10
C TYR A 80 -26.57 23.30 12.39
N LEU A 81 -25.78 24.24 12.90
CA LEU A 81 -24.45 24.56 12.39
C LEU A 81 -23.47 23.39 12.59
N ALA A 82 -23.43 22.79 13.78
CA ALA A 82 -22.57 21.63 14.04
C ALA A 82 -22.87 20.45 13.10
N ARG A 83 -24.14 20.26 12.72
CA ARG A 83 -24.53 19.25 11.72
C ARG A 83 -24.04 19.61 10.32
N ALA A 84 -24.10 20.89 9.93
CA ALA A 84 -23.58 21.35 8.66
C ALA A 84 -22.05 21.17 8.60
N ASP A 85 -21.34 21.55 9.66
CA ASP A 85 -19.89 21.38 9.78
C ASP A 85 -19.48 19.91 9.74
N LYS A 86 -20.21 19.03 10.44
CA LYS A 86 -19.96 17.59 10.38
C LYS A 86 -20.15 17.02 8.97
N LYS A 87 -21.18 17.47 8.26
CA LYS A 87 -21.43 17.05 6.87
C LYS A 87 -20.33 17.55 5.93
N GLU A 88 -19.82 18.75 6.17
CA GLU A 88 -18.73 19.34 5.43
C GLU A 88 -17.39 18.65 5.74
N LEU A 89 -17.10 18.35 7.00
CA LEU A 89 -15.95 17.53 7.40
C LEU A 89 -16.02 16.14 6.76
N GLN A 90 -17.17 15.48 6.77
CA GLN A 90 -17.35 14.20 6.06
C GLN A 90 -17.12 14.30 4.55
N ARG A 91 -17.42 15.46 3.95
CA ARG A 91 -17.14 15.73 2.54
C ARG A 91 -15.63 15.95 2.30
N GLN A 92 -14.96 16.66 3.21
CA GLN A 92 -13.54 17.02 3.14
C GLN A 92 -12.59 15.87 3.50
N GLU A 93 -12.89 15.10 4.55
CA GLU A 93 -12.22 13.84 4.90
C GLU A 93 -12.34 12.81 3.76
N GLY A 94 -13.25 13.07 2.83
CA GLY A 94 -13.52 12.24 1.68
C GLY A 94 -14.47 11.11 2.03
N THR A 95 -15.09 10.53 1.00
CA THR A 95 -15.88 9.31 1.20
C THR A 95 -14.98 8.20 1.72
N MET A 96 -15.56 7.12 2.27
CA MET A 96 -14.82 5.88 2.55
C MET A 96 -13.92 5.43 1.39
N GLN A 97 -14.23 5.83 0.16
CA GLN A 97 -13.40 5.61 -1.02
C GLN A 97 -12.05 6.36 -0.96
N ASN A 98 -12.02 7.61 -0.49
CA ASN A 98 -10.77 8.38 -0.33
C ASN A 98 -9.94 7.82 0.82
N ALA A 99 -10.57 7.47 1.94
CA ALA A 99 -9.90 6.79 3.05
C ALA A 99 -9.30 5.44 2.61
N ARG A 100 -10.03 4.65 1.80
CA ARG A 100 -9.53 3.41 1.17
C ARG A 100 -8.33 3.70 0.28
N LYS A 101 -8.42 4.66 -0.65
CA LYS A 101 -7.30 5.03 -1.53
C LYS A 101 -6.04 5.43 -0.76
N LEU A 102 -6.19 6.26 0.28
CA LEU A 102 -5.06 6.66 1.14
C LEU A 102 -4.47 5.47 1.87
N THR A 103 -5.31 4.58 2.40
CA THR A 103 -4.88 3.37 3.11
C THR A 103 -4.18 2.37 2.17
N ASP A 104 -4.76 2.12 0.99
CA ASP A 104 -4.20 1.23 -0.03
C ASP A 104 -2.87 1.78 -0.56
N ASN A 105 -2.76 3.10 -0.78
CA ASN A 105 -1.51 3.73 -1.19
C ASN A 105 -0.44 3.66 -0.10
N ALA A 106 -0.80 3.89 1.16
CA ALA A 106 0.12 3.76 2.28
C ALA A 106 0.60 2.31 2.46
N PHE A 107 -0.30 1.34 2.31
CA PHE A 107 0.04 -0.08 2.35
C PHE A 107 0.96 -0.46 1.19
N ARG A 108 0.65 -0.01 -0.03
CA ARG A 108 1.52 -0.24 -1.20
C ARG A 108 2.92 0.35 -0.99
N ALA A 109 3.02 1.58 -0.52
CA ALA A 109 4.31 2.23 -0.23
C ALA A 109 5.10 1.47 0.86
N LEU A 110 4.43 0.94 1.87
CA LEU A 110 5.07 0.10 2.90
C LEU A 110 5.63 -1.20 2.31
N VAL A 111 4.82 -1.90 1.49
CA VAL A 111 5.26 -3.15 0.84
C VAL A 111 6.44 -2.88 -0.08
N GLU A 112 6.37 -1.84 -0.93
CA GLU A 112 7.46 -1.45 -1.82
C GLU A 112 8.75 -1.15 -1.04
N ALA A 113 8.66 -0.33 0.02
CA ALA A 113 9.83 -0.01 0.84
C ALA A 113 10.41 -1.25 1.53
N LEU A 114 9.56 -2.12 2.08
CA LEU A 114 10.00 -3.35 2.73
C LEU A 114 10.66 -4.30 1.74
N THR A 115 10.09 -4.47 0.55
CA THR A 115 10.67 -5.27 -0.52
C THR A 115 12.00 -4.71 -0.98
N VAL A 116 12.12 -3.39 -1.16
CA VAL A 116 13.38 -2.75 -1.57
C VAL A 116 14.47 -2.95 -0.51
N VAL A 117 14.15 -2.75 0.78
CA VAL A 117 15.12 -2.92 1.87
C VAL A 117 15.51 -4.39 2.02
N TYR A 118 14.56 -5.32 1.87
CA TYR A 118 14.82 -6.75 1.89
C TYR A 118 15.73 -7.17 0.74
N LEU A 119 15.42 -6.75 -0.48
CA LEU A 119 16.25 -7.02 -1.66
C LEU A 119 17.64 -6.39 -1.53
N TYR A 120 17.74 -5.14 -1.04
CA TYR A 120 19.03 -4.51 -0.79
C TYR A 120 19.86 -5.28 0.24
N ASN A 121 19.23 -5.74 1.33
CA ASN A 121 19.92 -6.55 2.31
C ASN A 121 20.37 -7.89 1.70
N GLU A 122 19.50 -8.55 0.94
CA GLU A 122 19.83 -9.82 0.29
C GLU A 122 20.87 -9.68 -0.82
N LEU A 123 20.93 -8.58 -1.55
CA LEU A 123 21.84 -8.41 -2.69
C LEU A 123 23.15 -7.74 -2.32
N THR A 124 23.13 -6.82 -1.35
CA THR A 124 24.28 -5.94 -1.04
C THR A 124 24.78 -6.10 0.38
N ALA A 125 23.95 -5.82 1.39
CA ALA A 125 24.43 -5.68 2.77
C ALA A 125 24.73 -7.03 3.46
N LYS A 126 23.99 -8.09 3.10
CA LYS A 126 24.07 -9.45 3.64
C LYS A 126 24.05 -9.50 5.19
N ASP A 127 23.33 -8.57 5.82
CA ASP A 127 23.22 -8.47 7.27
C ASP A 127 22.16 -9.46 7.77
N ALA A 128 22.59 -10.43 8.59
CA ALA A 128 21.76 -11.48 9.14
C ALA A 128 20.75 -10.97 10.19
N ASP A 129 21.12 -9.96 10.96
CA ASP A 129 20.25 -9.36 11.97
C ASP A 129 19.16 -8.54 11.28
N LEU A 130 19.53 -7.77 10.25
CA LEU A 130 18.58 -7.03 9.42
C LEU A 130 17.61 -7.97 8.69
N ARG A 131 18.10 -9.09 8.13
CA ARG A 131 17.25 -10.13 7.51
C ARG A 131 16.22 -10.64 8.49
N THR A 132 16.67 -11.00 9.70
CA THR A 132 15.79 -11.53 10.75
C THR A 132 14.72 -10.52 11.15
N ALA A 133 15.11 -9.25 11.31
CA ALA A 133 14.18 -8.17 11.63
C ALA A 133 13.13 -7.94 10.53
N LEU A 134 13.53 -7.93 9.26
CA LEU A 134 12.61 -7.77 8.13
C LEU A 134 11.62 -8.94 8.02
N THR A 135 12.08 -10.17 8.19
CA THR A 135 11.20 -11.36 8.21
C THR A 135 10.17 -11.28 9.32
N GLN A 136 10.56 -10.86 10.54
CA GLN A 136 9.62 -10.67 11.65
C GLN A 136 8.55 -9.61 11.34
N ILE A 137 8.92 -8.53 10.65
CA ILE A 137 7.96 -7.51 10.21
C ILE A 137 6.96 -8.09 9.21
N ILE A 138 7.44 -8.86 8.22
CA ILE A 138 6.60 -9.54 7.23
C ILE A 138 5.62 -10.49 7.90
N ASP A 139 6.10 -11.34 8.81
CA ASP A 139 5.27 -12.31 9.54
C ASP A 139 4.20 -11.62 10.37
N ARG A 140 4.55 -10.50 11.01
CA ARG A 140 3.59 -9.71 11.80
C ARG A 140 2.51 -9.08 10.92
N ILE A 141 2.87 -8.57 9.74
CA ILE A 141 1.90 -8.03 8.78
C ILE A 141 0.96 -9.15 8.31
N ASN A 142 1.50 -10.32 7.95
CA ASN A 142 0.71 -11.47 7.53
C ASN A 142 -0.25 -11.95 8.63
N ALA A 143 0.19 -11.97 9.89
CA ALA A 143 -0.67 -12.31 11.02
C ALA A 143 -1.84 -11.31 11.20
N ILE A 144 -1.56 -10.01 11.06
CA ILE A 144 -2.59 -8.95 11.12
C ILE A 144 -3.60 -9.12 9.97
N ILE A 145 -3.14 -9.36 8.74
CA ILE A 145 -4.00 -9.60 7.58
C ILE A 145 -4.87 -10.83 7.82
N GLY A 146 -4.28 -11.94 8.27
CA GLY A 146 -4.99 -13.17 8.60
C GLY A 146 -6.09 -12.95 9.64
N GLN A 147 -5.78 -12.21 10.72
CA GLN A 147 -6.77 -11.88 11.76
C GLN A 147 -7.90 -10.98 11.21
N ALA A 148 -7.58 -10.01 10.36
CA ALA A 148 -8.57 -9.15 9.73
C ALA A 148 -9.54 -9.95 8.83
N LEU A 149 -9.00 -10.85 7.99
CA LEU A 149 -9.78 -11.73 7.14
C LEU A 149 -10.67 -12.68 7.95
N PHE A 150 -10.13 -13.26 9.02
CA PHE A 150 -10.91 -14.11 9.94
C PHE A 150 -12.10 -13.35 10.56
N ASN A 151 -11.87 -12.12 11.02
CA ASN A 151 -12.92 -11.27 11.58
C ASN A 151 -13.98 -10.86 10.55
N LEU A 152 -13.59 -10.61 9.30
CA LEU A 152 -14.51 -10.31 8.20
C LEU A 152 -15.39 -11.53 7.86
N ALA A 153 -14.79 -12.72 7.76
CA ALA A 153 -15.50 -13.96 7.53
C ALA A 153 -16.56 -14.23 8.63
N ARG A 154 -16.20 -13.99 9.90
CA ARG A 154 -17.14 -14.12 11.04
C ARG A 154 -18.32 -13.14 10.99
N ARG A 155 -18.15 -11.98 10.34
CA ARG A 155 -19.21 -10.96 10.16
C ARG A 155 -20.16 -11.26 9.00
N GLY A 156 -20.04 -12.42 8.35
CA GLY A 156 -20.89 -12.79 7.22
C GLY A 156 -20.61 -11.99 5.94
N VAL A 157 -19.56 -11.17 5.95
CA VAL A 157 -19.02 -10.57 4.73
C VAL A 157 -18.34 -11.71 3.99
N LYS A 158 -19.06 -12.29 3.03
CA LYS A 158 -18.45 -13.15 2.03
C LYS A 158 -17.48 -12.26 1.26
N HIS A 159 -16.19 -12.36 1.56
CA HIS A 159 -15.23 -12.23 0.48
C HIS A 159 -15.59 -13.36 -0.48
N THR A 160 -16.37 -13.04 -1.52
CA THR A 160 -16.02 -13.60 -2.81
C THR A 160 -14.65 -12.99 -3.04
N PRO A 161 -13.56 -13.76 -2.95
CA PRO A 161 -12.34 -13.26 -3.55
C PRO A 161 -12.77 -12.86 -4.95
N GLU A 162 -12.41 -11.66 -5.40
CA GLU A 162 -12.17 -11.50 -6.84
C GLU A 162 -11.42 -12.78 -7.23
N PRO A 163 -11.94 -13.59 -8.18
CA PRO A 163 -11.39 -14.92 -8.44
C PRO A 163 -9.90 -14.74 -8.38
N ALA A 164 -9.25 -15.43 -7.41
CA ALA A 164 -7.83 -15.25 -7.19
C ALA A 164 -7.24 -15.20 -8.59
N PRO A 165 -6.55 -14.10 -9.00
CA PRO A 165 -5.96 -14.05 -10.32
C PRO A 165 -5.33 -15.42 -10.49
N GLU A 166 -5.83 -16.18 -11.49
CA GLU A 166 -5.68 -17.64 -11.57
C GLU A 166 -4.34 -17.98 -10.96
N PRO A 167 -4.30 -18.81 -9.88
CA PRO A 167 -3.19 -18.85 -8.93
C PRO A 167 -1.95 -18.57 -9.72
N THR A 168 -1.40 -17.34 -9.60
CA THR A 168 -0.26 -16.98 -10.44
C THR A 168 0.69 -18.14 -10.21
N PRO A 169 0.98 -18.95 -11.26
CA PRO A 169 1.66 -20.21 -11.08
C PRO A 169 2.80 -19.90 -10.15
N ALA A 170 2.92 -20.64 -9.03
CA ALA A 170 3.98 -20.40 -8.04
C ALA A 170 5.22 -20.03 -8.85
N PRO A 171 5.77 -18.80 -8.70
CA PRO A 171 6.65 -18.23 -9.71
C PRO A 171 7.60 -19.35 -10.09
N GLU A 172 7.46 -19.84 -11.33
CA GLU A 172 8.37 -20.87 -11.83
C GLU A 172 9.73 -20.32 -11.48
N PRO A 173 10.55 -21.07 -10.70
CA PRO A 173 11.76 -20.52 -10.11
C PRO A 173 12.47 -19.78 -11.22
N ASP A 174 12.52 -18.43 -11.15
CA ASP A 174 12.78 -17.57 -12.31
C ASP A 174 13.76 -18.29 -13.19
N GLU A 175 13.29 -18.87 -14.30
CA GLU A 175 14.14 -19.75 -15.08
C GLU A 175 15.28 -18.86 -15.53
N LEU A 176 16.45 -19.07 -14.91
CA LEU A 176 17.67 -18.35 -15.24
C LEU A 176 17.73 -18.34 -16.76
N PRO A 177 17.88 -17.18 -17.41
CA PRO A 177 17.78 -17.09 -18.85
C PRO A 177 18.71 -18.14 -19.48
N SER A 178 18.11 -19.21 -20.00
CA SER A 178 18.85 -20.39 -20.45
C SER A 178 19.17 -20.19 -21.91
N TYR A 179 20.44 -19.90 -22.19
CA TYR A 179 20.90 -19.70 -23.55
C TYR A 179 21.37 -21.05 -24.13
N PRO A 180 20.87 -21.50 -25.30
CA PRO A 180 21.39 -22.70 -25.92
C PRO A 180 22.86 -22.47 -26.27
N ALA A 181 23.76 -23.33 -25.81
CA ALA A 181 25.19 -23.16 -26.04
C ALA A 181 25.83 -24.45 -26.52
N THR A 182 26.86 -24.30 -27.34
CA THR A 182 27.65 -25.44 -27.83
C THR A 182 29.12 -25.21 -27.51
N ALA A 183 29.78 -26.24 -26.99
CA ALA A 183 31.24 -26.22 -26.88
C ALA A 183 31.83 -26.40 -28.28
N THR A 184 32.54 -25.39 -28.77
CA THR A 184 33.01 -25.37 -30.17
C THR A 184 34.49 -25.75 -30.27
N ASN A 185 35.29 -25.53 -29.23
CA ASN A 185 36.71 -25.90 -29.25
C ASN A 185 37.30 -26.04 -27.84
N ILE A 186 38.01 -27.15 -27.61
CA ILE A 186 38.78 -27.40 -26.38
C ILE A 186 40.22 -27.68 -26.78
N ALA A 187 41.15 -26.83 -26.32
CA ALA A 187 42.59 -26.95 -26.56
C ALA A 187 43.35 -26.88 -25.24
N SER A 188 44.62 -27.28 -25.23
CA SER A 188 45.45 -27.24 -24.02
C SER A 188 45.42 -25.84 -23.40
N GLY A 189 44.84 -25.73 -22.20
CA GLY A 189 44.74 -24.49 -21.44
C GLY A 189 43.53 -23.59 -21.75
N ILE A 190 42.70 -23.90 -22.76
CA ILE A 190 41.61 -23.03 -23.21
C ILE A 190 40.32 -23.82 -23.52
N ILE A 191 39.19 -23.28 -23.06
CA ILE A 191 37.83 -23.74 -23.41
C ILE A 191 37.10 -22.60 -24.14
N LYS A 192 36.49 -22.92 -25.29
CA LYS A 192 35.63 -21.99 -26.06
C LYS A 192 34.19 -22.47 -26.13
N ILE A 193 33.28 -21.58 -25.78
CA ILE A 193 31.84 -21.82 -25.72
C ILE A 193 31.13 -20.83 -26.64
N THR A 194 30.28 -21.33 -27.54
CA THR A 194 29.46 -20.49 -28.43
C THR A 194 28.05 -20.37 -27.86
N VAL A 195 27.61 -19.14 -27.62
CA VAL A 195 26.29 -18.79 -27.08
C VAL A 195 25.66 -17.69 -27.98
N PRO A 196 24.79 -18.05 -28.94
CA PRO A 196 24.33 -17.16 -30.00
C PRO A 196 23.47 -15.98 -29.54
N ASP A 197 22.70 -16.16 -28.46
CA ASP A 197 21.66 -15.20 -28.06
C ASP A 197 21.98 -14.48 -26.72
N MET A 198 23.19 -14.65 -26.19
CA MET A 198 23.57 -14.04 -24.91
C MET A 198 23.99 -12.57 -25.09
N PRO A 199 23.41 -11.62 -24.32
CA PRO A 199 23.70 -10.20 -24.45
C PRO A 199 25.16 -9.88 -24.10
N ALA A 200 25.71 -8.84 -24.74
CA ALA A 200 27.14 -8.57 -24.73
C ALA A 200 27.77 -8.28 -23.35
N ASN A 201 26.94 -7.85 -22.40
CA ASN A 201 27.35 -7.45 -21.06
C ASN A 201 26.96 -8.50 -20.00
N ALA A 202 26.48 -9.68 -20.41
CA ALA A 202 25.99 -10.70 -19.48
C ALA A 202 27.12 -11.41 -18.71
N VAL A 203 28.35 -11.37 -19.20
CA VAL A 203 29.53 -11.91 -18.51
C VAL A 203 30.53 -10.77 -18.31
N LEU A 204 30.68 -10.32 -17.08
CA LEU A 204 31.61 -9.25 -16.72
C LEU A 204 33.06 -9.75 -16.69
N ALA A 205 34.00 -8.85 -16.91
CA ALA A 205 35.43 -9.16 -16.70
C ALA A 205 35.64 -9.58 -15.23
N GLY A 206 36.11 -10.82 -15.01
CA GLY A 206 36.28 -11.40 -13.68
C GLY A 206 35.24 -12.46 -13.28
N SER A 207 34.24 -12.73 -14.13
CA SER A 207 33.30 -13.84 -13.93
C SER A 207 34.03 -15.19 -13.81
N ARG A 208 33.52 -16.02 -12.88
CA ARG A 208 34.06 -17.35 -12.57
C ARG A 208 33.14 -18.42 -13.13
N ILE A 209 33.70 -19.48 -13.70
CA ILE A 209 32.92 -20.64 -14.15
C ILE A 209 33.28 -21.83 -13.29
N GLY A 210 32.27 -22.52 -12.79
CA GLY A 210 32.42 -23.87 -12.25
C GLY A 210 32.42 -24.87 -13.41
N TYR A 211 33.54 -25.53 -13.62
CA TYR A 211 33.67 -26.68 -14.52
C TYR A 211 33.80 -27.94 -13.68
N THR A 212 32.80 -28.80 -13.70
CA THR A 212 32.86 -30.06 -12.97
C THR A 212 33.60 -31.11 -13.81
N THR A 213 34.73 -31.61 -13.32
CA THR A 213 35.49 -32.69 -13.99
C THR A 213 34.79 -34.03 -13.86
N LEU A 214 35.31 -35.06 -14.54
CA LEU A 214 34.84 -36.45 -14.42
C LEU A 214 34.95 -37.01 -12.98
N GLN A 215 35.70 -36.36 -12.09
CA GLN A 215 35.88 -36.75 -10.70
C GLN A 215 34.99 -35.93 -9.74
N GLU A 216 33.98 -35.23 -10.27
CA GLU A 216 33.11 -34.30 -9.52
C GLU A 216 33.85 -33.09 -8.92
N GLU A 217 35.10 -32.86 -9.32
CA GLU A 217 35.87 -31.71 -8.85
C GLU A 217 35.46 -30.45 -9.64
N VAL A 218 35.06 -29.40 -8.93
CA VAL A 218 34.66 -28.12 -9.53
C VAL A 218 35.88 -27.23 -9.72
N LEU A 219 36.33 -27.12 -10.97
CA LEU A 219 37.40 -26.20 -11.37
C LEU A 219 36.84 -24.81 -11.59
N THR A 220 37.57 -23.80 -11.10
CA THR A 220 37.26 -22.39 -11.39
C THR A 220 37.99 -21.93 -12.64
N LEU A 221 37.29 -21.78 -13.77
CA LEU A 221 37.88 -21.23 -15.00
C LEU A 221 37.89 -19.71 -14.97
N THR A 222 38.91 -19.11 -15.58
CA THR A 222 39.04 -17.65 -15.69
C THR A 222 38.55 -17.16 -17.05
N TYR A 223 37.62 -16.21 -17.07
CA TYR A 223 37.20 -15.55 -18.30
C TYR A 223 38.32 -14.71 -18.90
N THR A 224 38.61 -14.93 -20.19
CA THR A 224 39.72 -14.26 -20.88
C THR A 224 39.25 -13.24 -21.92
N SER A 225 38.26 -13.59 -22.75
CA SER A 225 37.76 -12.69 -23.79
C SER A 225 36.48 -13.23 -24.45
N ARG A 226 35.77 -12.33 -25.15
CA ARG A 226 34.63 -12.63 -26.02
C ARG A 226 34.93 -12.15 -27.43
N ASN A 227 34.61 -12.98 -28.43
CA ASN A 227 34.61 -12.60 -29.83
C ASN A 227 33.27 -13.05 -30.46
N ASN A 228 32.44 -12.09 -30.86
CA ASN A 228 31.03 -12.32 -31.23
C ASN A 228 30.30 -13.18 -30.17
N ASN A 229 29.83 -14.35 -30.57
CA ASN A 229 29.09 -15.28 -29.73
C ASN A 229 30.01 -16.31 -29.04
N ILE A 230 31.33 -16.17 -29.17
CA ILE A 230 32.32 -17.11 -28.63
C ILE A 230 32.95 -16.53 -27.37
N TYR A 231 32.78 -17.25 -26.26
CA TYR A 231 33.39 -16.94 -24.96
C TYR A 231 34.59 -17.86 -24.73
N THR A 232 35.72 -17.28 -24.30
CA THR A 232 36.99 -17.99 -24.10
C THR A 232 37.40 -17.99 -22.63
N PHE A 233 37.74 -19.16 -22.11
CA PHE A 233 38.11 -19.39 -20.72
C PHE A 233 39.44 -20.11 -20.60
N ALA A 234 40.27 -19.69 -19.66
CA ALA A 234 41.53 -20.35 -19.34
C ALA A 234 41.35 -21.39 -18.24
N LEU A 235 41.99 -22.55 -18.40
CA LEU A 235 42.11 -23.55 -17.34
C LEU A 235 43.03 -23.02 -16.21
N PRO A 236 42.81 -23.45 -14.96
CA PRO A 236 43.74 -23.17 -13.86
C PRO A 236 45.15 -23.68 -14.17
N ALA A 237 46.16 -23.04 -13.59
CA ALA A 237 47.54 -23.50 -13.70
C ALA A 237 47.66 -24.97 -13.23
N GLY A 238 48.36 -25.79 -14.02
CA GLY A 238 48.51 -27.21 -13.73
C GLY A 238 47.40 -28.09 -14.31
N TRP A 239 46.38 -27.55 -14.98
CA TRP A 239 45.35 -28.34 -15.65
C TRP A 239 45.48 -28.29 -17.17
N GLN A 240 45.27 -29.43 -17.83
CA GLN A 240 45.39 -29.56 -19.28
C GLN A 240 44.35 -30.53 -19.86
N VAL A 241 44.26 -30.54 -21.18
CA VAL A 241 43.32 -31.35 -21.93
C VAL A 241 44.05 -32.54 -22.57
N SER A 242 43.53 -33.76 -22.41
CA SER A 242 44.11 -35.01 -22.90
C SER A 242 43.10 -35.85 -23.69
N GLY A 243 43.54 -36.51 -24.77
CA GLY A 243 42.82 -37.60 -25.46
C GLY A 243 41.49 -37.25 -26.17
N GLN A 244 41.09 -38.12 -27.11
CA GLN A 244 39.79 -38.06 -27.79
C GLN A 244 38.71 -38.84 -27.02
N SER A 245 37.63 -38.13 -26.71
CA SER A 245 36.23 -38.60 -26.62
C SER A 245 35.96 -39.99 -26.03
N SER A 246 35.91 -40.09 -24.71
CA SER A 246 35.19 -41.20 -24.03
C SER A 246 34.63 -40.82 -22.66
N GLY A 247 34.43 -39.52 -22.37
CA GLY A 247 33.89 -39.07 -21.09
C GLY A 247 32.37 -38.90 -21.15
N ALA A 248 31.69 -39.26 -20.06
CA ALA A 248 30.28 -38.94 -19.82
C ALA A 248 30.00 -37.44 -20.02
N PRO A 249 28.74 -37.04 -20.32
CA PRO A 249 28.33 -35.65 -20.45
C PRO A 249 28.86 -34.80 -19.31
N GLN A 250 29.54 -33.70 -19.62
CA GLN A 250 29.97 -32.76 -18.59
C GLN A 250 29.10 -31.51 -18.61
N THR A 251 28.89 -30.99 -17.41
CA THR A 251 28.12 -29.79 -17.14
C THR A 251 29.07 -28.62 -16.90
N VAL A 252 28.87 -27.54 -17.66
CA VAL A 252 29.57 -26.26 -17.44
C VAL A 252 28.56 -25.26 -16.93
N THR A 253 28.77 -24.72 -15.73
CA THR A 253 27.91 -23.67 -15.17
C THR A 253 28.62 -22.33 -15.22
N LEU A 254 28.19 -21.46 -16.13
CA LEU A 254 28.61 -20.05 -16.12
C LEU A 254 27.97 -19.37 -14.91
N ARG A 255 28.77 -18.55 -14.21
CA ARG A 255 28.27 -17.70 -13.13
C ARG A 255 28.70 -16.26 -13.36
N ASP A 256 27.90 -15.30 -12.92
CA ASP A 256 28.27 -13.90 -12.93
C ASP A 256 29.32 -13.56 -11.84
N ALA A 257 29.63 -12.27 -11.68
CA ALA A 257 30.55 -11.80 -10.65
C ALA A 257 30.01 -12.02 -9.22
N ASP A 258 28.70 -12.16 -9.06
CA ASP A 258 27.98 -12.39 -7.80
C ASP A 258 27.71 -13.88 -7.53
N ASN A 259 28.34 -14.76 -8.33
CA ASN A 259 28.25 -16.23 -8.25
C ASN A 259 26.86 -16.82 -8.55
N ILE A 260 25.98 -16.04 -9.19
CA ILE A 260 24.66 -16.50 -9.66
C ILE A 260 24.86 -17.30 -10.94
N ALA A 261 24.26 -18.50 -11.02
CA ALA A 261 24.31 -19.32 -12.24
C ALA A 261 23.57 -18.60 -13.37
N LEU A 262 24.25 -18.41 -14.51
CA LEU A 262 23.70 -17.74 -15.69
C LEU A 262 23.42 -18.72 -16.83
N LEU A 263 24.15 -19.82 -16.89
CA LEU A 263 24.03 -20.78 -17.98
C LEU A 263 24.55 -22.14 -17.54
N GLU A 264 23.81 -23.20 -17.86
CA GLU A 264 24.24 -24.58 -17.68
C GLU A 264 24.33 -25.26 -19.06
N ILE A 265 25.51 -25.77 -19.41
CA ILE A 265 25.73 -26.49 -20.66
C ILE A 265 25.99 -27.95 -20.31
N SER A 266 24.99 -28.79 -20.52
CA SER A 266 25.12 -30.23 -20.45
C SER A 266 25.66 -30.79 -21.79
N ASN A 267 26.22 -32.01 -21.78
CA ASN A 267 26.73 -32.68 -22.98
C ASN A 267 27.87 -31.94 -23.72
N VAL A 268 28.74 -31.22 -23.00
CA VAL A 268 29.96 -30.67 -23.62
C VAL A 268 30.85 -31.82 -24.12
N ALA A 269 31.08 -31.90 -25.44
CA ALA A 269 31.90 -32.93 -26.06
C ALA A 269 33.31 -32.93 -25.47
N THR A 270 33.65 -33.99 -24.73
CA THR A 270 34.83 -34.00 -23.86
C THR A 270 36.10 -34.31 -24.67
N ARG A 271 37.09 -33.42 -24.53
CA ARG A 271 38.48 -33.88 -24.36
C ARG A 271 38.72 -33.97 -22.85
N ASN A 272 39.41 -35.00 -22.37
CA ASN A 272 39.54 -35.29 -20.94
C ASN A 272 40.42 -34.27 -20.23
N ILE A 273 39.88 -33.48 -19.28
CA ILE A 273 40.66 -32.51 -18.52
C ILE A 273 41.34 -33.23 -17.35
N ILE A 274 42.67 -33.14 -17.31
CA ILE A 274 43.52 -33.80 -16.32
C ILE A 274 44.39 -32.77 -15.62
N GLN A 275 44.60 -32.95 -14.32
CA GLN A 275 45.68 -32.28 -13.62
C GLN A 275 46.99 -32.85 -14.16
N LYS A 276 47.93 -31.98 -14.53
CA LYS A 276 49.30 -32.34 -14.86
C LYS A 276 49.86 -33.00 -13.62
N GLY A 277 50.05 -34.31 -13.67
CA GLY A 277 50.47 -35.11 -12.51
C GLY A 277 51.64 -34.45 -11.79
N GLY A 278 51.53 -34.37 -10.46
CA GLY A 278 52.73 -34.35 -9.64
C GLY A 278 53.43 -35.68 -9.87
N ASP A 279 54.60 -35.65 -10.50
CA ASP A 279 55.59 -36.68 -10.26
C ASP A 279 55.94 -36.63 -8.77
N VAL A 280 55.73 -37.76 -8.08
CA VAL A 280 56.30 -38.21 -6.79
C VAL A 280 56.42 -37.18 -5.66
#